data_AF-A0A259NK51-F1
#
_entry.id   AF-A0A259NK51-F1
#
_cell.length_a   1.000
_cell.length_b   1.000
_cell.length_c   1.000
_cell.angle_alpha   90.00
_cell.angle_beta   90.00
_cell.angle_gamma   90.00
#
_symmetry.space_group_name_H-M   'P 1'
#
loop_
_entity.id
_entity.type
_entity.pdbx_description
1 polymer ?
#
loop_
_entity_poly.entity_id
_entity_poly.type
_entity_poly.pdbx_seq_one_letter_code
_entity_poly.pdbx_strand_id
1 'polypeptide(L)'
;MRAIWHKHGVTLEGIAEDGLDEIVIQAIGSGFTKTWNEFKNRYIFGKEDIPIQRWLPNTITAKPKSHSKLEKIKLQLGMRYTEVNGWLKVTHVLDGGAAKLAGLAPGDLLASINGERITAARLDKVLSSISPDQVFTICFYRDDLEHECMTVLDLNQLPIQFDLIATA
;
A
#
# COMPACT_ATOMS: atom_id res chain seq x y z
N MET A 1 25.94 -8.80 -5.97
CA MET A 1 26.55 -7.47 -6.19
C MET A 1 27.99 -7.50 -6.70
N ARG A 2 28.95 -8.20 -6.05
CA ARG A 2 30.36 -8.21 -6.50
C ARG A 2 30.55 -8.69 -7.96
N ALA A 3 29.91 -9.80 -8.35
CA ALA A 3 29.99 -10.33 -9.72
C ALA A 3 29.43 -9.34 -10.77
N ILE A 4 28.30 -8.70 -10.46
CA ILE A 4 27.69 -7.65 -11.27
C ILE A 4 28.69 -6.50 -11.49
N TRP A 5 29.30 -6.02 -10.40
CA TRP A 5 30.24 -4.91 -10.47
C TRP A 5 31.49 -5.24 -11.30
N HIS A 6 32.07 -6.44 -11.16
CA HIS A 6 33.23 -6.81 -11.98
C HIS A 6 32.89 -6.94 -13.47
N LYS A 7 31.72 -7.51 -13.81
CA LYS A 7 31.33 -7.76 -15.21
C LYS A 7 30.86 -6.49 -15.93
N HIS A 8 30.17 -5.59 -15.23
CA HIS A 8 29.47 -4.45 -15.84
C HIS A 8 29.86 -3.10 -15.22
N GLY A 9 30.21 -3.07 -13.93
CA GLY A 9 30.60 -1.85 -13.24
C GLY A 9 32.01 -1.36 -13.59
N VAL A 10 32.99 -2.26 -13.66
CA VAL A 10 34.39 -1.94 -14.01
C VAL A 10 34.53 -1.61 -15.49
N THR A 11 33.82 -2.35 -16.34
CA THR A 11 33.84 -2.20 -17.80
C THR A 11 33.00 -1.02 -18.28
N LEU A 12 32.11 -0.50 -17.42
CA LEU A 12 31.09 0.49 -17.76
C LEU A 12 30.10 0.03 -18.85
N GLU A 13 30.07 -1.27 -19.13
CA GLU A 13 29.10 -1.87 -20.03
C GLU A 13 27.80 -2.14 -19.28
N GLY A 14 26.70 -1.57 -19.78
CA GLY A 14 25.38 -1.77 -19.20
C GLY A 14 24.95 -3.24 -19.14
N ILE A 15 23.92 -3.52 -18.34
CA ILE A 15 23.31 -4.84 -18.22
C ILE A 15 22.02 -4.85 -19.03
N ALA A 16 21.85 -5.83 -19.91
CA ALA A 16 20.57 -6.06 -20.58
C ALA A 16 19.50 -6.51 -19.57
N GLU A 17 18.21 -6.45 -19.94
CA GLU A 17 17.10 -6.81 -19.04
C GLU A 17 17.19 -8.25 -18.50
N ASP A 18 17.69 -9.18 -19.31
CA ASP A 18 17.93 -10.58 -18.97
C ASP A 18 19.37 -10.86 -18.49
N GLY A 19 20.25 -9.85 -18.51
CA GLY A 19 21.67 -10.01 -18.18
C GLY A 19 21.94 -10.41 -16.73
N LEU A 20 20.96 -10.23 -15.82
CA LEU A 20 21.04 -10.76 -14.46
C LEU A 20 20.97 -12.28 -14.40
N ASP A 21 20.36 -12.95 -15.38
CA ASP A 21 20.23 -14.41 -15.39
C ASP A 21 21.60 -15.08 -15.38
N GLU A 22 22.47 -14.70 -16.32
CA GLU A 22 23.82 -15.24 -16.42
C GLU A 22 24.61 -15.01 -15.13
N ILE A 23 24.49 -13.83 -14.54
CA ILE A 23 25.25 -13.45 -13.34
C ILE A 23 24.76 -14.24 -12.12
N VAL A 24 23.44 -14.43 -11.97
CA VAL A 24 22.86 -15.23 -10.89
C VAL A 24 23.30 -16.68 -11.03
N ILE A 25 23.24 -17.26 -12.23
CA ILE A 25 23.67 -18.63 -12.49
C ILE A 25 25.18 -18.81 -12.31
N GLN A 26 25.99 -17.84 -12.73
CA GLN A 26 27.43 -17.84 -12.49
C GLN A 26 27.77 -17.80 -10.99
N ALA A 27 27.02 -17.03 -10.20
CA ALA A 27 27.30 -16.84 -8.78
C ALA A 27 26.82 -18.01 -7.91
N ILE A 28 25.68 -18.62 -8.24
CA ILE A 28 25.02 -19.65 -7.42
C ILE A 28 25.24 -21.06 -7.99
N GLY A 29 25.36 -21.18 -9.31
CA GLY A 29 25.54 -22.43 -10.04
C GLY A 29 24.35 -22.81 -10.92
N SER A 30 24.60 -23.64 -11.93
CA SER A 30 23.61 -24.07 -12.94
C SER A 30 22.42 -24.84 -12.37
N GLY A 31 22.58 -25.52 -11.23
CA GLY A 31 21.48 -26.19 -10.51
C GLY A 31 20.38 -25.24 -10.05
N PHE A 32 20.67 -23.94 -9.92
CA PHE A 32 19.69 -22.93 -9.49
C PHE A 32 18.77 -22.44 -10.61
N THR A 33 19.03 -22.81 -11.86
CA THR A 33 18.28 -22.32 -13.04
C THR A 33 16.77 -22.49 -12.91
N LYS A 34 16.31 -23.66 -12.46
CA LYS A 34 14.88 -23.93 -12.29
C LYS A 34 14.26 -23.01 -11.23
N THR A 35 14.90 -22.90 -10.07
CA THR A 35 14.43 -22.05 -8.97
C THR A 35 14.42 -20.57 -9.35
N TRP A 36 15.44 -20.10 -10.07
CA TRP A 36 15.50 -18.73 -10.57
C TRP A 36 14.36 -18.43 -11.55
N ASN A 37 14.11 -19.32 -12.51
CA ASN A 37 13.02 -19.13 -13.46
C ASN A 37 11.64 -19.15 -12.77
N GLU A 38 11.43 -20.04 -11.81
CA GLU A 38 10.19 -20.04 -11.00
C GLU A 38 10.03 -18.74 -10.20
N PHE A 39 11.11 -18.24 -9.58
CA PHE A 39 11.10 -16.96 -8.88
C PHE A 39 10.71 -15.81 -9.81
N LYS A 40 11.37 -15.71 -10.97
CA LYS A 40 11.08 -14.65 -11.96
C LYS A 40 9.63 -14.69 -12.42
N ASN A 41 9.12 -15.88 -12.77
CA ASN A 41 7.75 -16.04 -13.25
C ASN A 41 6.70 -15.62 -12.22
N ARG A 42 6.96 -15.81 -10.93
CA ARG A 42 6.02 -15.46 -9.87
C ARG A 42 6.12 -14.01 -9.41
N TYR A 43 7.35 -13.52 -9.24
CA TYR A 43 7.61 -12.28 -8.48
C TYR A 43 8.23 -11.14 -9.30
N ILE A 44 8.80 -11.41 -10.48
CA ILE A 44 9.31 -10.35 -11.38
C ILE A 44 8.31 -10.10 -12.50
N PHE A 45 7.93 -11.15 -13.23
CA PHE A 45 6.97 -11.08 -14.34
C PHE A 45 5.54 -11.38 -13.88
N GLY A 46 5.40 -12.02 -12.71
CA GLY A 46 4.12 -12.30 -12.08
C GLY A 46 3.69 -11.21 -11.11
N LYS A 47 2.52 -11.41 -10.52
CA LYS A 47 1.90 -10.51 -9.54
C LYS A 47 1.66 -11.20 -8.19
N GLU A 48 2.32 -12.33 -7.96
CA GLU A 48 2.20 -13.04 -6.68
C GLU A 48 2.90 -12.24 -5.59
N ASP A 49 2.31 -12.23 -4.39
CA ASP A 49 2.95 -11.65 -3.23
C ASP A 49 4.19 -12.47 -2.82
N ILE A 50 5.26 -11.77 -2.45
CA ILE A 50 6.47 -12.40 -1.94
C ILE A 50 6.16 -13.09 -0.60
N PRO A 51 6.48 -14.39 -0.43
CA PRO A 51 6.24 -15.12 0.81
C PRO A 51 7.28 -14.74 1.87
N ILE A 52 7.23 -13.51 2.39
CA ILE A 52 8.25 -12.89 3.24
C ILE A 52 8.66 -13.81 4.41
N GLN A 53 7.71 -14.42 5.12
CA GLN A 53 8.00 -15.34 6.23
C GLN A 53 8.91 -16.51 5.84
N ARG A 54 8.77 -17.03 4.61
CA ARG A 54 9.58 -18.17 4.13
C ARG A 54 11.05 -17.77 3.96
N TRP A 55 11.33 -16.50 3.67
CA TRP A 55 12.68 -16.01 3.37
C TRP A 55 13.31 -15.23 4.52
N LEU A 56 12.53 -14.87 5.54
CA LEU A 56 13.05 -14.36 6.79
C LEU A 56 13.77 -15.47 7.57
N PRO A 57 14.81 -15.12 8.36
CA PRO A 57 15.45 -16.08 9.25
C PRO A 57 14.46 -16.56 10.31
N ASN A 58 14.69 -17.75 10.87
CA ASN A 58 13.83 -18.33 11.92
C ASN A 58 13.80 -17.50 13.22
N THR A 59 14.67 -16.50 13.34
CA THR A 59 14.71 -15.51 14.43
C THR A 59 13.74 -14.35 14.23
N ILE A 60 13.03 -14.27 13.08
CA ILE A 60 12.04 -13.23 12.79
C ILE A 60 10.76 -13.87 12.28
N THR A 61 9.65 -13.52 12.92
CA THR A 61 8.30 -13.90 12.48
C THR A 61 7.56 -12.68 11.94
N ALA A 62 7.06 -12.78 10.71
CA ALA A 62 6.09 -11.86 10.11
C ALA A 62 4.68 -12.34 10.45
N LYS A 63 4.02 -11.67 11.40
CA LYS A 63 2.62 -11.99 11.77
C LYS A 63 1.68 -10.93 11.19
N PRO A 64 0.50 -11.31 10.66
CA PRO A 64 -0.51 -10.34 10.30
C PRO A 64 -0.80 -9.39 11.47
N LYS A 65 -0.72 -8.09 11.20
CA LYS A 65 -0.90 -7.05 12.19
C LYS A 65 -2.35 -7.03 12.67
N SER A 66 -2.54 -7.00 13.98
CA SER A 66 -3.86 -6.75 14.55
C SER A 66 -4.15 -5.25 14.50
N HIS A 67 -5.35 -4.89 14.06
CA HIS A 67 -5.77 -3.50 13.90
C HIS A 67 -6.95 -3.20 14.83
N SER A 68 -6.89 -2.04 15.48
CA SER A 68 -8.05 -1.45 16.16
C SER A 68 -9.18 -1.13 15.16
N LYS A 69 -10.40 -0.89 15.68
CA LYS A 69 -11.54 -0.51 14.84
C LYS A 69 -11.23 0.73 13.99
N LEU A 70 -10.67 1.78 14.62
CA LEU A 70 -10.34 3.02 13.93
C LEU A 70 -9.27 2.81 12.85
N GLU A 71 -8.25 2.00 13.10
CA GLU A 71 -7.25 1.68 12.08
C GLU A 71 -7.86 0.94 10.89
N LYS A 72 -8.74 -0.04 11.14
CA LYS A 72 -9.47 -0.73 10.06
C LYS A 72 -10.29 0.24 9.23
N ILE A 73 -11.00 1.16 9.86
CA ILE A 73 -11.78 2.21 9.18
C ILE A 73 -10.85 3.11 8.34
N LYS A 74 -9.71 3.57 8.89
CA LYS A 74 -8.75 4.39 8.15
C LYS A 74 -8.16 3.66 6.95
N LEU A 75 -7.81 2.38 7.11
CA LEU A 75 -7.29 1.54 6.04
C LEU A 75 -8.33 1.35 4.94
N GLN A 76 -9.57 1.05 5.30
CA GLN A 76 -10.66 0.87 4.35
C GLN A 76 -11.05 2.19 3.68
N LEU A 77 -11.05 3.32 4.41
CA LEU A 77 -11.31 4.63 3.80
C LEU A 77 -10.35 4.86 2.62
N GLY A 78 -9.12 4.37 2.73
CA GLY A 78 -8.23 4.22 1.58
C GLY A 78 -7.79 5.55 1.01
N MET A 79 -7.44 6.52 1.87
CA MET A 79 -6.91 7.80 1.42
C MET A 79 -5.72 8.25 2.25
N ARG A 80 -4.82 9.01 1.62
CA ARG A 80 -3.79 9.80 2.30
C ARG A 80 -4.09 11.27 2.09
N TYR A 81 -3.72 12.10 3.04
CA TYR A 81 -3.98 13.53 3.00
C TYR A 81 -2.84 14.33 3.60
N THR A 82 -2.85 15.63 3.35
CA THR A 82 -2.00 16.62 4.00
C THR A 82 -2.85 17.81 4.44
N GLU A 83 -2.39 18.57 5.42
CA GLU A 83 -3.09 19.76 5.89
C GLU A 83 -2.68 20.98 5.07
N VAL A 84 -3.67 21.70 4.52
CA VAL A 84 -3.44 22.96 3.79
C VAL A 84 -4.52 23.96 4.19
N ASN A 85 -4.12 25.10 4.75
CA ASN A 85 -5.03 26.20 5.12
C ASN A 85 -6.26 25.75 5.95
N GLY A 86 -6.07 24.80 6.87
CA GLY A 86 -7.16 24.26 7.71
C GLY A 86 -8.05 23.21 7.03
N TRP A 87 -7.72 22.76 5.82
CA TRP A 87 -8.37 21.67 5.09
C TRP A 87 -7.51 20.40 5.08
N LEU A 88 -8.17 19.24 5.01
CA LEU A 88 -7.50 18.00 4.63
C LEU A 88 -7.53 17.87 3.11
N LYS A 89 -6.39 18.16 2.48
CA LYS A 89 -6.20 17.96 1.05
C LYS A 89 -5.83 16.51 0.77
N VAL A 90 -6.63 15.82 -0.03
CA VAL A 90 -6.37 14.45 -0.47
C VAL A 90 -5.12 14.43 -1.33
N THR A 91 -4.21 13.50 -1.05
CA THR A 91 -2.97 13.30 -1.81
C THR A 91 -2.99 12.00 -2.59
N HIS A 92 -3.60 10.96 -2.04
CA HIS A 92 -3.71 9.65 -2.67
C HIS A 92 -5.06 9.05 -2.32
N VAL A 93 -5.63 8.34 -3.28
CA VAL A 93 -6.80 7.49 -3.10
C VAL A 93 -6.37 6.08 -3.50
N LEU A 94 -6.55 5.14 -2.58
CA LEU A 94 -6.15 3.75 -2.73
C LEU A 94 -7.30 2.96 -3.34
N ASP A 95 -6.95 2.02 -4.22
CA ASP A 95 -7.92 1.12 -4.83
C ASP A 95 -8.61 0.23 -3.79
N GLY A 96 -9.90 -0.02 -4.01
CA GLY A 96 -10.74 -0.81 -3.11
C GLY A 96 -11.25 -0.07 -1.86
N GLY A 97 -10.83 1.20 -1.66
CA GLY A 97 -11.25 1.97 -0.49
C GLY A 97 -12.56 2.75 -0.66
N ALA A 98 -13.20 3.11 0.45
CA ALA A 98 -14.43 3.90 0.43
C ALA A 98 -14.25 5.29 -0.19
N ALA A 99 -13.05 5.89 -0.11
CA ALA A 99 -12.76 7.16 -0.76
C ALA A 99 -12.86 7.06 -2.29
N LYS A 100 -12.36 5.96 -2.88
CA LYS A 100 -12.50 5.69 -4.32
C LYS A 100 -13.98 5.53 -4.70
N LEU A 101 -14.73 4.76 -3.91
CA LEU A 101 -16.17 4.57 -4.13
C LEU A 101 -16.95 5.89 -4.06
N ALA A 102 -16.53 6.81 -3.19
CA ALA A 102 -17.10 8.16 -3.07
C ALA A 102 -16.67 9.12 -4.20
N GLY A 103 -15.80 8.69 -5.13
CA GLY A 103 -15.30 9.53 -6.22
C GLY A 103 -14.26 10.58 -5.81
N LEU A 104 -13.66 10.45 -4.63
CA LEU A 104 -12.54 11.31 -4.21
C LEU A 104 -11.33 11.10 -5.13
N ALA A 105 -10.55 12.16 -5.31
CA ALA A 105 -9.34 12.20 -6.09
C ALA A 105 -8.25 13.02 -5.38
N PRO A 106 -6.96 12.80 -5.71
CA PRO A 106 -5.89 13.70 -5.29
C PRO A 106 -6.20 15.15 -5.67
N GLY A 107 -6.01 16.06 -4.72
CA GLY A 107 -6.32 17.49 -4.88
C GLY A 107 -7.58 17.93 -4.15
N ASP A 108 -8.54 17.02 -3.92
CA ASP A 108 -9.80 17.35 -3.24
C ASP A 108 -9.58 17.87 -1.83
N LEU A 109 -10.39 18.86 -1.42
CA LEU A 109 -10.39 19.39 -0.07
C LEU A 109 -11.57 18.81 0.71
N LEU A 110 -11.29 17.93 1.67
CA LEU A 110 -12.32 17.28 2.45
C LEU A 110 -13.03 18.28 3.36
N ALA A 111 -14.35 18.39 3.20
CA ALA A 111 -15.18 19.34 3.91
C ALA A 111 -15.77 18.72 5.18
N SER A 112 -16.57 17.68 5.01
CA SER A 112 -17.31 17.05 6.09
C SER A 112 -17.54 15.56 5.83
N ILE A 113 -17.83 14.83 6.91
CA ILE A 113 -18.35 13.47 6.84
C ILE A 113 -19.61 13.42 7.70
N ASN A 114 -20.74 12.97 7.15
CA ASN A 114 -22.06 13.03 7.79
C ASN A 114 -22.40 14.41 8.35
N GLY A 115 -22.03 15.48 7.62
CA GLY A 115 -22.24 16.86 8.05
C GLY A 115 -21.28 17.36 9.14
N GLU A 116 -20.42 16.51 9.71
CA GLU A 116 -19.40 16.94 10.66
C GLU A 116 -18.15 17.48 9.95
N ARG A 117 -17.77 18.73 10.26
CA ARG A 117 -16.55 19.35 9.73
C ARG A 117 -15.31 18.50 10.02
N ILE A 118 -14.56 18.20 8.97
CA ILE A 118 -13.30 17.47 9.06
C ILE A 118 -12.10 18.43 9.12
N THR A 119 -11.23 18.16 10.08
CA THR A 119 -9.85 18.66 10.19
C THR A 119 -8.97 17.51 10.67
N ALA A 120 -7.63 17.64 10.63
CA ALA A 120 -6.76 16.57 11.13
C ALA A 120 -7.05 16.20 12.59
N ALA A 121 -7.28 17.22 13.43
CA ALA A 121 -7.62 17.04 14.84
C ALA A 121 -8.97 16.34 15.08
N ARG A 122 -9.89 16.40 14.11
CA ARG A 122 -11.24 15.82 14.25
C ARG A 122 -11.45 14.51 13.49
N LEU A 123 -10.62 14.22 12.49
CA LEU A 123 -10.82 13.09 11.59
C LEU A 123 -11.01 11.79 12.37
N ASP A 124 -10.12 11.50 13.31
CA ASP A 124 -10.16 10.25 14.10
C ASP A 124 -11.45 10.11 14.89
N LYS A 125 -11.93 11.20 15.49
CA LYS A 125 -13.19 11.23 16.24
C LYS A 125 -14.38 10.95 15.33
N VAL A 126 -14.44 11.60 14.16
CA VAL A 126 -15.55 11.41 13.20
C VAL A 126 -15.51 10.01 12.59
N LEU A 127 -14.33 9.51 12.20
CA LEU A 127 -14.20 8.14 11.69
C LEU A 127 -14.58 7.09 12.74
N SER A 128 -14.33 7.36 14.03
CA SER A 128 -14.68 6.43 15.11
C SER A 128 -16.19 6.30 15.32
N SER A 129 -16.99 7.31 14.94
CA SER A 129 -18.46 7.27 15.02
C SER A 129 -19.11 6.53 13.84
N ILE A 130 -18.35 6.24 12.78
CA ILE A 130 -18.85 5.50 11.61
C ILE A 130 -18.99 4.02 11.95
N SER A 131 -20.16 3.47 11.64
CA SER A 131 -20.40 2.04 11.66
C SER A 131 -19.96 1.44 10.32
N PRO A 132 -19.19 0.34 10.33
CA PRO A 132 -18.98 -0.47 9.14
C PRO A 132 -20.32 -0.86 8.49
N ASP A 133 -20.35 -1.03 7.17
CA ASP A 133 -21.53 -1.41 6.39
C ASP A 133 -22.69 -0.40 6.39
N GLN A 134 -22.57 0.72 7.12
CA GLN A 134 -23.52 1.82 7.06
C GLN A 134 -23.10 2.83 5.99
N VAL A 135 -24.06 3.25 5.16
CA VAL A 135 -23.83 4.31 4.20
C VAL A 135 -23.63 5.63 4.93
N PHE A 136 -22.59 6.36 4.56
CA PHE A 136 -22.27 7.67 5.08
C PHE A 136 -21.93 8.63 3.93
N THR A 137 -22.07 9.92 4.20
CA THR A 137 -21.89 10.96 3.20
C THR A 137 -20.55 11.66 3.41
N ILE A 138 -19.85 11.93 2.31
CA ILE A 138 -18.61 12.70 2.28
C ILE A 138 -18.86 13.96 1.44
N CYS A 139 -18.58 15.13 2.00
CA CYS A 139 -18.56 16.38 1.25
C CYS A 139 -17.11 16.83 1.04
N PHE A 140 -16.78 17.29 -0.17
CA PHE A 140 -15.46 17.79 -0.52
C PHE A 140 -15.53 18.87 -1.60
N TYR A 141 -14.49 19.67 -1.73
CA TYR A 141 -14.36 20.67 -2.79
C TYR A 141 -13.36 20.21 -3.84
N ARG A 142 -13.73 20.38 -5.11
CA ARG A 142 -12.86 20.20 -6.28
C ARG A 142 -13.08 21.39 -7.20
N ASP A 143 -11.99 22.07 -7.56
CA ASP A 143 -12.04 23.27 -8.41
C ASP A 143 -13.07 24.31 -7.91
N ASP A 144 -13.07 24.56 -6.60
CA ASP A 144 -13.99 25.46 -5.88
C ASP A 144 -15.49 25.08 -5.93
N LEU A 145 -15.83 23.90 -6.47
CA LEU A 145 -17.17 23.35 -6.44
C LEU A 145 -17.32 22.33 -5.32
N GLU A 146 -18.42 22.44 -4.58
CA GLU A 146 -18.77 21.46 -3.56
C GLU A 146 -19.39 20.22 -4.19
N HIS A 147 -18.92 19.06 -3.75
CA HIS A 147 -19.44 17.75 -4.10
C HIS A 147 -19.88 17.03 -2.83
N GLU A 148 -21.00 16.32 -2.92
CA GLU A 148 -21.51 15.45 -1.88
C GLU A 148 -21.71 14.04 -2.46
N CYS A 149 -21.10 13.04 -1.84
CA CYS A 149 -21.14 11.65 -2.33
C CYS A 149 -21.37 10.69 -1.18
N MET A 150 -22.15 9.64 -1.44
CA MET A 150 -22.41 8.57 -0.48
C MET A 150 -21.43 7.42 -0.71
N THR A 151 -20.98 6.80 0.37
CA THR A 151 -20.10 5.62 0.32
C THR A 151 -20.34 4.72 1.52
N VAL A 152 -19.68 3.57 1.55
CA VAL A 152 -19.79 2.57 2.61
C VAL A 152 -18.41 1.96 2.88
N LEU A 153 -18.16 1.61 4.15
CA LEU A 153 -16.94 0.87 4.51
C LEU A 153 -17.16 -0.63 4.33
N ASP A 154 -16.35 -1.29 3.51
CA ASP A 154 -16.26 -2.76 3.41
C ASP A 154 -14.98 -3.25 4.11
N LEU A 155 -15.11 -3.67 5.38
CA LEU A 155 -13.98 -4.14 6.17
C LEU A 155 -13.45 -5.52 5.75
N ASN A 156 -14.04 -6.18 4.75
CA ASN A 156 -13.49 -7.40 4.16
C ASN A 156 -12.37 -7.09 3.16
N GLN A 157 -12.27 -5.84 2.69
CA GLN A 157 -11.25 -5.37 1.75
C GLN A 157 -10.24 -4.48 2.46
N LEU A 158 -9.32 -5.11 3.22
CA LEU A 158 -8.25 -4.40 3.91
C LEU A 158 -6.88 -4.79 3.33
N PRO A 159 -5.98 -3.82 3.12
CA PRO A 159 -4.60 -4.14 2.77
C PRO A 159 -3.94 -4.90 3.93
N ILE A 160 -3.32 -6.04 3.63
CA ILE A 160 -2.62 -6.86 4.63
C ILE A 160 -1.37 -6.11 5.10
N GLN A 161 -1.20 -6.03 6.42
CA GLN A 161 0.02 -5.54 7.05
C GLN A 161 0.59 -6.60 7.97
N PHE A 162 1.91 -6.59 8.15
CA PHE A 162 2.62 -7.53 9.01
C PHE A 162 3.43 -6.78 10.06
N ASP A 163 3.43 -7.29 11.29
CA ASP A 163 4.42 -6.96 12.30
C ASP A 163 5.58 -7.95 12.22
N LEU A 164 6.81 -7.44 12.21
CA LEU A 164 8.02 -8.24 12.26
C LEU A 164 8.49 -8.36 13.72
N ILE A 165 8.49 -9.57 14.25
CA ILE A 165 8.74 -9.85 15.67
C ILE A 165 9.94 -10.76 15.78
N ALA A 166 10.90 -10.42 16.65
CA ALA A 166 12.00 -11.32 16.98
C ALA A 166 11.46 -12.55 17.75
N THR A 167 11.85 -13.75 17.32
CA THR A 167 11.60 -14.97 18.08
C THR A 167 12.59 -15.03 19.23
N ALA A 168 12.08 -15.04 20.46
CA ALA A 168 12.88 -15.18 21.69
C ALA A 168 13.51 -16.58 21.81
#